data_AF-A0A1I8EJA2-F1
#
_entry.id   AF-A0A1I8EJA2-F1
#
_cell.length_a   1.000
_cell.length_b   1.000
_cell.length_c   1.000
_cell.angle_alpha   90.00
_cell.angle_beta   90.00
_cell.angle_gamma   90.00
#
_symmetry.space_group_name_H-M   'P 1'
#
loop_
_entity.id
_entity.type
_entity.pdbx_description
1 polymer ?
#
loop_
_entity_poly.entity_id
_entity_poly.type
_entity_poly.pdbx_seq_one_letter_code
_entity_poly.pdbx_strand_id
1 'polypeptide(L)'
;MGNISVEQNDPCLFRLSATFSSDQIDCICEALYQARDGAKLLELFEPNANNIMFYRCRYYSSSVLRAYLYALYYGKRYEELFQTIASNTFEQRFYNELQDLWYKARYAENEERRQKELGAVEKYRLRKKHPPPRKNKYPTLEDKKEIARITDLKIIQISNWFKNRRQRDKGSSTGQFSSGVPIQFDNLNLFILY
;
A
#
# COMPACT_ATOMS: atom_id res chain seq x y z
N MET A 1 35.01 8.58 7.05
CA MET A 1 35.15 8.05 5.68
C MET A 1 34.85 6.56 5.75
N GLY A 2 33.87 5.97 5.07
CA GLY A 2 33.05 6.45 3.97
C GLY A 2 31.59 6.03 4.12
N ASN A 3 30.75 6.78 3.43
CA ASN A 3 29.31 6.64 3.38
C ASN A 3 28.90 5.39 2.60
N ILE A 4 27.76 4.88 3.07
CA ILE A 4 26.81 3.90 2.53
C ILE A 4 26.82 3.84 0.99
N SER A 5 27.17 2.68 0.43
CA SER A 5 26.92 2.33 -0.97
C SER A 5 26.00 1.10 -1.01
N VAL A 6 24.70 1.34 -0.98
CA VAL A 6 23.69 0.35 -1.38
C VAL A 6 22.70 1.05 -2.32
N GLU A 7 23.19 1.53 -3.46
CA GLU A 7 22.37 1.98 -4.58
C GLU A 7 22.73 1.14 -5.81
N GLN A 8 22.10 -0.02 -5.92
CA GLN A 8 22.02 -0.85 -7.12
C GLN A 8 20.67 -1.59 -7.03
N ASN A 9 19.75 -1.57 -7.97
CA ASN A 9 19.61 -0.89 -9.25
C ASN A 9 18.10 -0.91 -9.52
N ASP A 10 17.49 0.28 -9.63
CA ASP A 10 16.09 0.43 -10.09
C ASP A 10 16.06 1.20 -11.43
N PRO A 11 16.39 0.53 -12.53
CA PRO A 11 16.69 1.16 -13.81
C PRO A 11 15.55 1.86 -14.59
N CYS A 12 14.29 1.89 -14.12
CA CYS A 12 13.23 2.72 -14.74
C CYS A 12 13.23 4.14 -14.15
N LEU A 13 13.32 4.25 -12.82
CA LEU A 13 13.36 5.51 -12.11
C LEU A 13 14.71 6.19 -12.20
N PHE A 14 15.78 5.46 -12.53
CA PHE A 14 17.08 6.06 -12.88
C PHE A 14 16.98 7.07 -14.03
N ARG A 15 16.11 6.83 -15.03
CA ARG A 15 15.90 7.78 -16.13
C ARG A 15 15.21 9.06 -15.68
N LEU A 16 14.20 8.91 -14.83
CA LEU A 16 13.43 10.05 -14.33
C LEU A 16 14.23 10.84 -13.30
N SER A 17 14.96 10.17 -12.40
CA SER A 17 15.83 10.82 -11.41
C SER A 17 17.04 11.51 -12.01
N ALA A 18 17.46 11.11 -13.23
CA ALA A 18 18.48 11.84 -13.99
C ALA A 18 17.99 13.19 -14.54
N THR A 19 16.68 13.40 -14.67
CA THR A 19 16.10 14.59 -15.30
C THR A 19 15.23 15.42 -14.35
N PHE A 20 14.63 14.78 -13.35
CA PHE A 20 13.64 15.35 -12.45
C PHE A 20 13.99 15.08 -11.00
N SER A 21 13.67 16.03 -10.13
CA SER A 21 13.71 15.86 -8.68
C SER A 21 12.65 14.87 -8.20
N SER A 22 12.80 14.35 -6.97
CA SER A 22 11.81 13.47 -6.32
C SER A 22 10.40 14.06 -6.34
N ASP A 23 10.27 15.35 -6.02
CA ASP A 23 8.98 16.03 -5.92
C ASP A 23 8.31 16.18 -7.30
N GLN A 24 9.12 16.37 -8.35
CA GLN A 24 8.63 16.40 -9.73
C GLN A 24 8.17 15.01 -10.18
N ILE A 25 8.91 13.95 -9.82
CA ILE A 25 8.52 12.57 -10.13
C ILE A 25 7.19 12.23 -9.44
N ASP A 26 7.04 12.60 -8.16
CA ASP A 26 5.80 12.42 -7.40
C ASP A 26 4.62 13.14 -8.06
N CYS A 27 4.81 14.40 -8.46
CA CYS A 27 3.81 15.19 -9.17
C CYS A 27 3.39 14.53 -10.50
N ILE A 28 4.36 14.07 -11.31
CA ILE A 28 4.10 13.39 -12.59
C ILE A 28 3.29 12.11 -12.35
N CYS A 29 3.74 11.25 -11.43
CA CYS A 29 3.08 9.99 -11.12
C CYS A 29 1.68 10.20 -10.56
N GLU A 30 1.49 11.15 -9.65
CA GLU A 30 0.17 11.46 -9.08
C GLU A 30 -0.77 12.01 -10.15
N ALA A 31 -0.32 12.97 -10.98
CA ALA A 31 -1.14 13.55 -12.04
C ALA A 31 -1.61 12.50 -13.06
N LEU A 32 -0.68 11.66 -13.54
CA LEU A 32 -1.00 10.59 -14.49
C LEU A 32 -1.92 9.54 -13.87
N TYR A 33 -1.69 9.19 -12.60
CA TYR A 33 -2.56 8.28 -11.87
C TYR A 33 -3.98 8.84 -11.74
N GLN A 34 -4.14 10.10 -11.31
CA GLN A 34 -5.44 10.76 -11.16
C GLN A 34 -6.18 10.89 -12.49
N ALA A 35 -5.47 11.18 -13.57
CA ALA A 35 -6.01 11.21 -14.93
C ALA A 35 -6.41 9.82 -15.45
N ARG A 36 -6.01 8.74 -14.78
CA ARG A 36 -6.17 7.34 -15.22
C ARG A 36 -5.54 7.08 -16.59
N ASP A 37 -4.46 7.79 -16.91
CA ASP A 37 -3.73 7.66 -18.16
C ASP A 37 -2.78 6.45 -18.11
N GLY A 38 -3.36 5.25 -18.24
CA GLY A 38 -2.64 3.99 -18.16
C GLY A 38 -1.59 3.81 -19.26
N ALA A 39 -1.81 4.40 -20.44
CA ALA A 39 -0.88 4.32 -21.55
C ALA A 39 0.43 5.09 -21.27
N LYS A 40 0.32 6.34 -20.82
CA LYS A 40 1.51 7.11 -20.42
C LYS A 40 2.18 6.54 -19.19
N LEU A 41 1.42 6.00 -18.25
CA LEU A 41 2.00 5.31 -17.09
C LEU A 41 2.75 4.05 -17.50
N LEU A 42 2.21 3.27 -18.44
CA LEU A 42 2.91 2.11 -18.98
C LEU A 42 4.22 2.55 -19.64
N GLU A 43 4.19 3.54 -20.53
CA GLU A 43 5.39 4.12 -21.16
C GLU A 43 6.41 4.63 -20.13
N LEU A 44 5.94 5.30 -19.07
CA LEU A 44 6.78 5.82 -17.99
C LEU A 44 7.52 4.71 -17.24
N PHE A 45 6.88 3.55 -17.08
CA PHE A 45 7.39 2.40 -16.32
C PHE A 45 7.84 1.22 -17.22
N GLU A 46 7.84 1.38 -18.54
CA GLU A 46 8.21 0.34 -19.52
C GLU A 46 9.64 -0.15 -19.24
N PRO A 47 9.87 -1.47 -19.12
CA PRO A 47 11.20 -2.01 -18.97
C PRO A 47 11.98 -1.80 -20.27
N ASN A 48 13.06 -1.02 -20.24
CA ASN A 48 14.09 -1.14 -21.27
C ASN A 48 14.82 -2.49 -21.06
N ALA A 49 15.31 -3.12 -22.12
CA ALA A 49 15.64 -4.55 -22.27
C ALA A 49 16.47 -5.28 -21.17
N ASN A 50 16.93 -4.61 -20.10
CA ASN A 50 17.73 -5.16 -19.00
C ASN A 50 17.04 -5.11 -17.61
N ASN A 51 15.74 -4.83 -17.53
CA ASN A 51 15.07 -4.46 -16.28
C ASN A 51 14.04 -5.47 -15.77
N ILE A 52 14.45 -6.47 -14.99
CA ILE A 52 13.53 -7.19 -14.10
C ILE A 52 13.39 -6.34 -12.82
N MET A 53 12.33 -5.55 -12.74
CA MET A 53 12.09 -4.70 -11.58
C MET A 53 11.65 -5.51 -10.36
N PHE A 54 12.37 -5.37 -9.25
CA PHE A 54 11.92 -5.76 -7.92
C PHE A 54 11.59 -4.50 -7.12
N TYR A 55 10.42 -3.91 -7.35
CA TYR A 55 9.98 -2.75 -6.56
C TYR A 55 9.82 -3.16 -5.10
N ARG A 56 10.83 -2.86 -4.27
CA ARG A 56 10.76 -2.95 -2.82
C ARG A 56 10.45 -1.56 -2.26
N CYS A 57 9.47 -1.52 -1.37
CA CYS A 57 8.82 -0.35 -0.78
C CYS A 57 9.75 0.69 -0.14
N ARG A 58 11.02 0.34 0.10
CA ARG A 58 11.91 1.17 0.91
C ARG A 58 12.39 2.43 0.18
N TYR A 59 12.20 2.53 -1.13
CA TYR A 59 12.80 3.61 -1.94
C TYR A 59 11.80 4.50 -2.70
N TYR A 60 10.49 4.28 -2.55
CA TYR A 60 9.49 5.00 -3.38
C TYR A 60 8.41 5.70 -2.57
N SER A 61 8.00 6.86 -3.07
CA SER A 61 6.80 7.54 -2.59
C SER A 61 5.55 6.70 -2.87
N SER A 62 4.51 6.96 -2.09
CA SER A 62 3.23 6.31 -2.32
C SER A 62 2.62 6.63 -3.68
N SER A 63 2.87 7.82 -4.23
CA SER A 63 2.36 8.23 -5.56
C SER A 63 3.01 7.44 -6.69
N VAL A 64 4.33 7.28 -6.66
CA VAL A 64 5.08 6.45 -7.63
C VAL A 64 4.59 5.00 -7.58
N LEU A 65 4.44 4.45 -6.38
CA LEU A 65 4.02 3.06 -6.22
C LEU A 65 2.58 2.82 -6.68
N ARG A 66 1.65 3.75 -6.40
CA ARG A 66 0.28 3.72 -6.91
C ARG A 66 0.23 3.79 -8.44
N ALA A 67 0.98 4.71 -9.02
CA ALA A 67 1.13 4.88 -10.45
C ALA A 67 1.66 3.61 -11.12
N TYR A 68 2.70 3.00 -10.54
CA TYR A 68 3.29 1.76 -11.02
C TYR A 68 2.31 0.58 -10.98
N LEU A 69 1.59 0.39 -9.87
CA LEU A 69 0.58 -0.66 -9.77
C LEU A 69 -0.54 -0.51 -10.82
N TYR A 70 -0.92 0.73 -11.12
CA TYR A 70 -1.89 0.99 -12.17
C TYR A 70 -1.34 0.70 -13.56
N ALA A 71 -0.07 1.03 -13.82
CA ALA A 71 0.62 0.67 -15.06
C ALA A 71 0.64 -0.85 -15.28
N LEU A 72 0.96 -1.63 -14.24
CA LEU A 72 0.90 -3.10 -14.29
C LEU A 72 -0.50 -3.64 -14.60
N TYR A 73 -1.53 -3.04 -13.99
CA TYR A 73 -2.92 -3.40 -14.28
C TYR A 73 -3.28 -3.10 -15.74
N TYR A 74 -2.91 -1.93 -16.26
CA TYR A 74 -3.17 -1.53 -17.64
C TYR A 74 -2.41 -2.41 -18.64
N GLY A 75 -1.14 -2.73 -18.36
CA GLY A 75 -0.31 -3.64 -19.15
C GLY A 75 -0.65 -5.12 -18.98
N LYS A 76 -1.74 -5.47 -18.28
CA LYS A 76 -2.19 -6.86 -18.01
C LYS A 76 -1.14 -7.75 -17.32
N ARG A 77 -0.17 -7.15 -16.63
CA ARG A 77 0.87 -7.86 -15.85
C ARG A 77 0.35 -8.17 -14.45
N TYR A 78 -0.73 -8.95 -14.38
CA TYR A 78 -1.46 -9.19 -13.13
C TYR A 78 -0.64 -9.92 -12.07
N GLU A 79 0.18 -10.90 -12.47
CA GLU A 79 1.02 -11.66 -11.54
C GLU A 79 2.01 -10.74 -10.80
N GLU A 80 2.68 -9.86 -11.53
CA GLU A 80 3.61 -8.87 -10.96
C GLU A 80 2.88 -7.86 -10.08
N LEU A 81 1.66 -7.46 -10.45
CA LEU A 81 0.82 -6.61 -9.61
C LEU A 81 0.55 -7.29 -8.27
N PHE A 82 0.17 -8.57 -8.27
CA PHE A 82 -0.10 -9.31 -7.05
C PHE A 82 1.16 -9.48 -6.18
N GLN A 83 2.29 -9.79 -6.79
CA GLN A 83 3.58 -9.90 -6.10
C GLN A 83 4.03 -8.56 -5.52
N THR A 84 3.85 -7.46 -6.26
CA THR A 84 4.16 -6.10 -5.81
C THR A 84 3.28 -5.71 -4.62
N ILE A 85 1.98 -5.99 -4.65
CA ILE A 85 1.08 -5.70 -3.53
C ILE A 85 1.42 -6.58 -2.30
N ALA A 86 1.77 -7.85 -2.50
CA ALA A 86 2.15 -8.74 -1.40
C ALA A 86 3.48 -8.33 -0.73
N SER A 87 4.45 -7.90 -1.54
CA SER A 87 5.80 -7.58 -1.05
C SER A 87 5.86 -6.19 -0.38
N ASN A 88 5.04 -5.23 -0.81
CA ASN A 88 5.16 -3.82 -0.40
C ASN A 88 4.23 -3.40 0.75
N THR A 89 4.66 -2.45 1.60
CA THR A 89 3.87 -1.89 2.70
C THR A 89 3.25 -0.58 2.26
N PHE A 90 1.93 -0.44 2.31
CA PHE A 90 1.27 0.77 1.82
C PHE A 90 0.83 1.66 2.98
N GLU A 91 0.73 2.96 2.74
CA GLU A 91 0.06 3.84 3.68
C GLU A 91 -1.43 3.48 3.76
N GLN A 92 -1.96 3.61 4.97
CA GLN A 92 -3.31 3.20 5.29
C GLN A 92 -4.40 3.91 4.46
N ARG A 93 -4.17 5.18 4.12
CA ARG A 93 -5.11 5.97 3.30
C ARG A 93 -5.36 5.35 1.91
N PHE A 94 -4.44 4.52 1.42
CA PHE A 94 -4.52 3.91 0.08
C PHE A 94 -5.08 2.48 0.09
N TYR A 95 -5.38 1.91 1.25
CA TYR A 95 -5.80 0.50 1.33
C TYR A 95 -7.09 0.20 0.58
N ASN A 96 -8.08 1.10 0.62
CA ASN A 96 -9.34 0.90 -0.09
C ASN A 96 -9.11 0.86 -1.60
N GLU A 97 -8.32 1.81 -2.10
CA GLU A 97 -7.97 1.90 -3.52
C GLU A 97 -7.14 0.70 -4.00
N LEU A 98 -6.19 0.22 -3.19
CA LEU A 98 -5.40 -0.96 -3.51
C LEU A 98 -6.23 -2.24 -3.48
N GLN A 99 -7.18 -2.34 -2.54
CA GLN A 99 -8.12 -3.45 -2.48
C GLN A 99 -9.04 -3.46 -3.72
N ASP A 100 -9.50 -2.30 -4.15
CA ASP A 100 -10.27 -2.16 -5.39
C ASP A 100 -9.44 -2.56 -6.60
N LEU A 101 -8.19 -2.10 -6.68
CA LEU A 101 -7.28 -2.45 -7.77
C LEU A 101 -6.97 -3.96 -7.80
N TRP A 102 -6.74 -4.58 -6.64
CA TRP A 102 -6.53 -6.03 -6.52
C TRP A 102 -7.70 -6.81 -7.09
N TYR A 103 -8.93 -6.45 -6.73
CA TYR A 103 -10.10 -7.14 -7.24
C TYR A 103 -10.38 -6.85 -8.71
N LYS A 104 -10.18 -5.60 -9.17
CA LYS A 104 -10.24 -5.25 -10.60
C LYS A 104 -9.27 -6.10 -11.42
N ALA A 105 -8.04 -6.26 -10.97
CA ALA A 105 -7.05 -7.13 -11.60
C ALA A 105 -7.49 -8.60 -11.63
N ARG A 106 -7.99 -9.14 -10.50
CA ARG A 106 -8.49 -10.53 -10.45
C ARG A 106 -9.71 -10.78 -11.33
N TYR A 107 -10.59 -9.79 -11.46
CA TYR A 107 -11.75 -9.87 -12.34
C TYR A 107 -11.29 -9.86 -13.80
N ALA A 108 -10.46 -8.90 -14.19
CA ALA A 108 -9.93 -8.80 -15.54
C ALA A 108 -9.17 -10.06 -15.98
N GLU A 109 -8.29 -10.59 -15.12
CA GLU A 109 -7.57 -11.85 -15.35
C GLU A 109 -8.52 -13.05 -15.60
N ASN A 110 -9.66 -13.10 -14.89
CA ASN A 110 -10.63 -14.18 -15.04
C ASN A 110 -11.53 -14.00 -16.27
N GLU A 111 -11.93 -12.77 -16.57
CA GLU A 111 -12.74 -12.42 -17.73
C GLU A 111 -11.97 -12.73 -19.02
N GLU A 112 -10.67 -12.42 -19.04
CA GLU A 112 -9.78 -12.71 -20.16
C GLU A 112 -9.58 -14.21 -20.37
N ARG A 113 -9.34 -14.97 -19.30
CA ARG A 113 -9.18 -16.44 -19.40
C ARG A 113 -10.43 -17.14 -19.92
N ARG A 114 -11.61 -16.60 -19.63
CA ARG A 114 -12.90 -17.19 -20.00
C ARG A 114 -13.53 -16.58 -21.24
N GLN A 115 -12.96 -15.48 -21.74
CA GLN A 115 -13.52 -14.66 -22.81
C GLN A 115 -14.99 -14.28 -22.53
N LYS A 116 -15.33 -14.04 -21.25
CA LYS A 116 -16.69 -13.77 -20.79
C LYS A 116 -16.68 -12.91 -19.54
N GLU A 117 -17.57 -11.93 -19.49
CA GLU A 117 -17.79 -11.08 -18.32
C GLU A 117 -18.25 -11.89 -17.10
N LEU A 118 -17.73 -11.55 -15.92
CA LEU A 118 -18.06 -12.25 -14.68
C LEU A 118 -19.38 -11.75 -14.09
N GLY A 119 -20.26 -12.70 -13.76
CA GLY A 119 -21.47 -12.42 -13.01
C GLY A 119 -21.18 -12.06 -11.54
N ALA A 120 -22.17 -11.45 -10.87
CA ALA A 120 -22.05 -11.02 -9.47
C ALA A 120 -21.64 -12.16 -8.51
N VAL A 121 -22.19 -13.36 -8.71
CA VAL A 121 -21.87 -14.55 -7.91
C VAL A 121 -20.42 -14.99 -8.09
N GLU A 122 -19.89 -14.89 -9.31
CA GLU A 122 -18.51 -15.29 -9.61
C GLU A 122 -17.52 -14.27 -9.05
N LYS A 123 -17.84 -12.97 -9.16
CA LYS A 123 -17.10 -11.90 -8.48
C LYS A 123 -17.06 -12.12 -6.96
N TYR A 124 -18.15 -12.58 -6.35
CA TYR A 124 -18.18 -12.97 -4.94
C TYR A 124 -17.26 -14.16 -4.64
N ARG A 125 -17.33 -15.24 -5.44
CA ARG A 125 -16.44 -16.41 -5.28
C ARG A 125 -14.96 -16.00 -5.36
N LEU A 126 -14.60 -15.12 -6.30
CA LEU A 126 -13.24 -14.61 -6.42
C LEU A 126 -12.80 -13.78 -5.20
N ARG A 127 -13.68 -12.93 -4.65
CA ARG A 127 -13.36 -12.17 -3.42
C ARG A 127 -13.06 -13.08 -2.23
N LYS A 128 -13.80 -14.19 -2.11
CA LYS A 128 -13.61 -15.21 -1.07
C LYS A 128 -12.36 -16.04 -1.29
N LYS A 129 -12.08 -16.44 -2.53
CA LYS A 129 -10.95 -17.31 -2.89
C LYS A 129 -9.60 -16.58 -2.87
N HIS A 130 -9.58 -15.32 -3.29
CA HIS A 130 -8.37 -14.52 -3.45
C HIS A 130 -8.47 -13.17 -2.72
N PRO A 131 -8.52 -13.17 -1.37
CA PRO A 131 -8.45 -11.93 -0.62
C PRO A 131 -7.09 -11.23 -0.83
N PRO A 132 -7.03 -9.89 -0.82
CA PRO A 132 -5.77 -9.17 -0.88
C PRO A 132 -4.90 -9.50 0.35
N PRO A 133 -3.57 -9.40 0.22
CA PRO A 133 -2.64 -9.67 1.31
C PRO A 133 -2.92 -8.73 2.48
N ARG A 134 -3.16 -9.31 3.65
CA ARG A 134 -3.50 -8.57 4.87
C ARG A 134 -2.22 -8.05 5.50
N LYS A 135 -1.83 -6.81 5.21
CA LYS A 135 -0.87 -6.12 6.09
C LYS A 135 -1.66 -5.54 7.27
N ASN A 136 -1.48 -6.20 8.40
CA ASN A 136 -2.58 -6.85 9.09
C ASN A 136 -3.26 -5.96 10.13
N LYS A 137 -4.45 -5.39 9.83
CA LYS A 137 -5.34 -4.82 10.86
C LYS A 137 -5.80 -5.85 11.90
N TYR A 138 -5.62 -7.14 11.63
CA TYR A 138 -6.09 -8.27 12.42
C TYR A 138 -4.98 -9.34 12.59
N PRO A 139 -3.89 -9.02 13.31
CA PRO A 139 -2.77 -9.95 13.52
C PRO A 139 -3.27 -11.33 13.93
N THR A 140 -2.77 -12.38 13.27
CA THR A 140 -3.03 -13.77 13.65
C THR A 140 -2.44 -14.05 15.03
N LEU A 141 -2.78 -15.19 15.65
CA LEU A 141 -2.20 -15.53 16.95
C LEU A 141 -0.66 -15.64 16.88
N GLU A 142 -0.13 -16.21 15.80
CA GLU A 142 1.30 -16.30 15.56
C GLU A 142 1.94 -14.92 15.34
N ASP A 143 1.31 -14.05 14.55
CA ASP A 143 1.79 -12.66 14.40
C ASP A 143 1.85 -11.94 15.76
N LYS A 144 0.83 -12.12 16.61
CA LYS A 144 0.79 -11.51 17.94
C LYS A 144 1.86 -12.06 18.87
N LYS A 145 2.18 -13.37 18.78
CA LYS A 145 3.26 -13.99 19.54
C LYS A 145 4.62 -13.46 19.10
N GLU A 146 4.82 -13.31 17.79
CA GLU A 146 6.09 -12.79 17.28
C GLU A 146 6.27 -11.30 17.63
N ILE A 147 5.21 -10.50 17.54
CA ILE A 147 5.23 -9.11 18.02
C ILE A 147 5.51 -9.07 19.53
N ALA A 148 4.89 -9.95 20.32
CA ALA A 148 5.14 -10.04 21.76
C ALA A 148 6.60 -10.38 22.06
N ARG A 149 7.18 -11.32 21.30
CA ARG A 149 8.59 -11.74 21.44
C ARG A 149 9.57 -10.62 21.12
N ILE A 150 9.28 -9.79 20.12
CA ILE A 150 10.19 -8.70 19.69
C ILE A 150 10.04 -7.45 20.57
N THR A 151 8.82 -7.17 21.05
CA THR A 151 8.51 -5.92 21.75
C THR A 151 8.46 -6.05 23.27
N ASP A 152 8.59 -7.27 23.80
CA ASP A 152 8.36 -7.64 25.20
C ASP A 152 6.98 -7.20 25.75
N LEU A 153 6.02 -6.94 24.85
CA LEU A 153 4.65 -6.63 25.21
C LEU A 153 3.82 -7.90 25.34
N LYS A 154 2.86 -7.89 26.27
CA LYS A 154 1.88 -8.97 26.37
C LYS A 154 0.97 -9.00 25.14
N ILE A 155 0.60 -10.20 24.68
CA ILE A 155 -0.35 -10.43 23.57
C ILE A 155 -1.65 -9.63 23.73
N ILE A 156 -2.11 -9.41 24.96
CA ILE A 156 -3.30 -8.62 25.27
C ILE A 156 -3.09 -7.13 24.95
N GLN A 157 -1.93 -6.56 25.29
CA GLN A 157 -1.57 -5.17 24.98
C GLN A 157 -1.51 -4.96 23.46
N ILE A 158 -0.93 -5.91 22.74
CA ILE A 158 -0.90 -5.92 21.27
C ILE A 158 -2.32 -6.02 20.71
N SER A 159 -3.16 -6.92 21.25
CA SER A 159 -4.56 -7.06 20.81
C SER A 159 -5.36 -5.78 20.99
N ASN A 160 -5.20 -5.09 22.13
CA ASN A 160 -5.83 -3.81 22.42
C ASN A 160 -5.26 -2.69 21.54
N TRP A 161 -3.96 -2.68 21.29
CA TRP A 161 -3.33 -1.72 20.39
C TRP A 161 -3.91 -1.80 18.97
N PHE A 162 -4.04 -3.01 18.41
CA PHE A 162 -4.64 -3.21 17.09
C PHE A 162 -6.14 -2.88 17.10
N LYS A 163 -6.87 -3.15 18.21
CA LYS A 163 -8.26 -2.74 18.37
C LYS A 163 -8.42 -1.22 18.34
N ASN A 164 -7.59 -0.50 19.10
CA ASN A 164 -7.61 0.96 19.18
C ASN A 164 -7.16 1.62 17.87
N ARG A 165 -6.14 1.06 17.20
CA ARG A 165 -5.71 1.48 15.86
C ARG A 165 -6.90 1.43 14.89
N ARG A 166 -7.59 0.28 14.79
CA ARG A 166 -8.76 0.13 13.91
C ARG A 166 -9.89 1.12 14.20
N GLN A 167 -10.09 1.51 15.47
CA GLN A 167 -11.10 2.48 15.85
C GLN A 167 -10.72 3.91 15.42
N ARG A 168 -9.47 4.32 15.63
CA ARG A 168 -8.96 5.62 15.14
C ARG A 168 -9.09 5.75 13.63
N ASP A 169 -8.87 4.65 12.92
CA ASP A 169 -8.92 4.61 11.46
C ASP A 169 -10.33 4.67 10.87
N LYS A 170 -11.37 4.39 11.66
CA LYS A 170 -12.78 4.51 11.21
C LYS A 170 -13.25 5.95 11.20
N GLY A 171 -12.69 6.81 12.06
CA GLY A 171 -13.10 8.21 12.21
C GLY A 171 -12.58 9.14 11.11
N SER A 172 -11.66 8.70 10.25
CA SER A 172 -11.05 9.53 9.21
C SER A 172 -11.72 9.43 7.83
N SER A 173 -12.79 8.63 7.68
CA SER A 173 -13.43 8.35 6.38
C SER A 173 -14.74 9.11 6.11
N THR A 174 -15.19 9.97 7.03
CA THR A 174 -16.43 10.76 6.88
C THR A 174 -16.16 12.20 7.28
N GLY A 175 -16.01 13.09 6.30
CA GLY A 175 -15.93 14.53 6.55
C GLY A 175 -17.31 15.13 6.82
N GLN A 176 -17.42 15.97 7.86
CA GLN A 176 -17.94 17.35 7.81
C GLN A 176 -18.04 17.96 9.22
N PHE A 177 -17.74 19.27 9.27
CA PHE A 177 -17.92 20.27 10.32
C PHE A 177 -18.90 19.97 11.48
N SER A 178 -18.42 20.10 12.72
CA SER A 178 -18.98 21.03 13.73
C SER A 178 -18.18 21.02 15.06
N SER A 179 -17.91 22.24 15.54
CA SER A 179 -17.75 22.72 16.93
C SER A 179 -17.04 21.83 17.97
N GLY A 180 -15.91 22.32 18.46
CA GLY A 180 -15.11 21.65 19.49
C GLY A 180 -15.69 21.64 20.90
N VAL A 181 -15.07 20.78 21.72
CA VAL A 181 -14.82 20.93 23.16
C VAL A 181 -13.46 20.25 23.45
N PRO A 182 -12.63 20.78 24.36
CA PRO A 182 -11.18 20.60 24.36
C PRO A 182 -10.69 19.26 24.90
N ILE A 183 -9.43 19.01 24.58
CA ILE A 183 -8.56 17.97 25.13
C ILE A 183 -8.51 18.09 26.65
N GLN A 184 -8.97 17.06 27.36
CA GLN A 184 -8.76 16.93 28.79
C GLN A 184 -7.49 16.10 29.02
N PHE A 185 -6.36 16.80 29.12
CA PHE A 185 -5.13 16.27 29.74
C PHE A 185 -5.22 16.59 31.23
N ASP A 186 -5.76 15.68 32.03
CA ASP A 186 -5.69 15.81 33.49
C ASP A 186 -4.78 14.73 34.09
N ASN A 187 -3.63 15.24 34.57
CA ASN A 187 -2.80 14.74 35.67
C ASN A 187 -1.80 13.61 35.41
N LEU A 188 -0.74 13.98 34.66
CA LEU A 188 0.63 13.73 35.15
C LEU A 188 0.86 14.61 36.39
N ASN A 189 0.72 14.03 37.58
CA ASN A 189 1.37 14.57 38.78
C ASN A 189 2.57 13.67 39.11
N LEU A 190 3.74 14.13 38.68
CA LEU A 190 5.01 13.86 39.36
C LEU A 190 4.97 14.58 40.72
N PHE A 191 5.22 13.87 41.82
CA PHE A 191 5.96 14.27 43.04
C PHE A 191 5.94 13.02 43.95
N ILE A 192 7.01 12.22 44.00
CA ILE A 192 8.10 12.25 44.99
C ILE A 192 7.63 11.98 46.43
N LEU A 193 8.11 10.82 46.94
CA LEU A 193 8.40 10.41 48.33
C LEU A 193 7.25 10.37 49.36
N TYR A 194 6.94 9.17 49.88
CA TYR A 194 7.65 8.55 51.01
C TYR A 194 7.66 7.03 50.85
#